data_AF-A0A0R0CP89-F1
#
_entry.id   AF-A0A0R0CP89-F1
#
_cell.length_a   1.000
_cell.length_b   1.000
_cell.length_c   1.000
_cell.angle_alpha   90.00
_cell.angle_beta   90.00
_cell.angle_gamma   90.00
#
_symmetry.space_group_name_H-M   'P 1'
#
loop_
_entity.id
_entity.type
_entity.pdbx_description
1 polymer ?
#
loop_
_entity_poly.entity_id
_entity_poly.type
_entity_poly.pdbx_seq_one_letter_code
_entity_poly.pdbx_strand_id
1 'polypeptide(L)'
;MSAVSVQEAVDRLEQIASAVRVPYPHWLGGGEADQGPSYCHECAMKAVNADRGEFVDGGWSQDNDGCCHCHDCRRLLDYTLTDYGVSEELDHFRSTRLRGALDAETAYHLARLLEHYSEHPEVKAILPKVRRALARTEHPTSHGAGVSDE
;
A
#
# COMPACT_ATOMS: atom_id res chain seq x y z
N MET A 1 24.63 13.32 11.37
CA MET A 1 23.44 13.11 10.53
C MET A 1 22.25 13.03 11.45
N SER A 2 21.28 13.93 11.33
CA SER A 2 20.06 13.85 12.15
C SER A 2 19.32 12.56 11.82
N ALA A 3 18.74 11.89 12.81
CA ALA A 3 17.98 10.68 12.56
C ALA A 3 16.68 11.06 11.82
N VAL A 4 16.47 10.49 10.63
CA VAL A 4 15.24 10.68 9.82
C VAL A 4 14.00 10.45 10.70
N SER A 5 13.13 11.44 10.82
CA SER A 5 11.93 11.31 11.67
C SER A 5 10.93 10.29 11.08
N VAL A 6 9.90 9.87 11.83
CA VAL A 6 8.85 9.02 11.25
C VAL A 6 8.13 9.78 10.13
N GLN A 7 7.80 11.05 10.36
CA GLN A 7 7.17 11.90 9.35
C GLN A 7 8.01 12.00 8.08
N GLU A 8 9.31 12.27 8.22
CA GLU A 8 10.21 12.34 7.06
C GLU A 8 10.30 11.00 6.30
N ALA A 9 10.16 9.87 6.99
CA ALA A 9 10.08 8.58 6.33
C ALA A 9 8.75 8.39 5.58
N VAL A 10 7.62 8.80 6.18
CA VAL A 10 6.30 8.79 5.54
C VAL A 10 6.32 9.65 4.27
N ASP A 11 6.76 10.90 4.36
CA ASP A 11 6.80 11.82 3.21
C ASP A 11 7.60 11.25 2.03
N ARG A 12 8.73 10.59 2.31
CA ARG A 12 9.56 9.94 1.29
C ARG A 12 8.91 8.69 0.69
N LEU A 13 8.21 7.91 1.50
CA LEU A 13 7.46 6.76 1.03
C LEU A 13 6.29 7.20 0.15
N GLU A 14 5.57 8.25 0.52
CA GLU A 14 4.50 8.83 -0.30
C GLU A 14 5.03 9.36 -1.63
N GLN A 15 6.21 9.99 -1.64
CA GLN A 15 6.86 10.40 -2.88
C GLN A 15 7.12 9.22 -3.81
N ILE A 16 7.61 8.09 -3.29
CA ILE A 16 7.83 6.86 -4.07
C ILE A 16 6.48 6.28 -4.53
N ALA A 17 5.50 6.22 -3.62
CA ALA A 17 4.16 5.71 -3.88
C ALA A 17 3.39 6.54 -4.92
N SER A 18 3.68 7.83 -5.08
CA SER A 18 3.03 8.70 -6.06
C SER A 18 3.17 8.23 -7.51
N ALA A 19 4.13 7.34 -7.79
CA ALA A 19 4.28 6.68 -9.08
C ALA A 19 3.10 5.74 -9.43
N VAL A 20 2.33 5.28 -8.43
CA VAL A 20 1.09 4.54 -8.63
C VAL A 20 -0.12 5.41 -8.28
N ARG A 21 -1.13 5.38 -9.15
CA ARG A 21 -2.44 5.95 -8.84
C ARG A 21 -3.18 4.95 -7.96
N VAL A 22 -3.42 5.31 -6.70
CA VAL A 22 -4.20 4.51 -5.75
C VAL A 22 -5.61 5.10 -5.65
N PRO A 23 -6.62 4.54 -6.36
CA PRO A 23 -7.99 5.05 -6.30
C PRO A 23 -8.72 4.55 -5.05
N TYR A 24 -9.76 5.29 -4.66
CA TYR A 24 -10.65 4.82 -3.60
C TYR A 24 -11.36 3.50 -3.96
N PRO A 25 -11.61 2.64 -2.96
CA PRO A 25 -12.39 1.43 -3.12
C PRO A 25 -13.87 1.72 -3.39
N HIS A 26 -14.50 0.80 -4.10
CA HIS A 26 -15.92 0.78 -4.42
C HIS A 26 -16.49 -0.61 -4.17
N TRP A 27 -17.79 -0.67 -3.90
CA TRP A 27 -18.52 -1.91 -3.65
C TRP A 27 -19.74 -1.99 -4.55
N LEU A 28 -20.19 -3.21 -4.79
CA LEU A 28 -21.46 -3.44 -5.47
C LEU A 28 -22.57 -3.37 -4.43
N GLY A 29 -23.63 -2.61 -4.70
CA GLY A 29 -24.84 -2.58 -3.90
C GLY A 29 -25.99 -3.34 -4.56
N GLY A 30 -26.96 -3.80 -3.77
CA GLY A 30 -28.13 -4.57 -4.22
C GLY A 30 -28.60 -5.60 -3.19
N GLY A 31 -29.71 -6.28 -3.46
CA GLY A 31 -30.42 -7.13 -2.49
C GLY A 31 -29.65 -8.32 -1.89
N GLU A 32 -28.53 -8.73 -2.51
CA GLU A 32 -27.64 -9.79 -2.00
C GLU A 32 -26.21 -9.28 -1.71
N ALA A 33 -25.96 -7.98 -1.77
CA ALA A 33 -24.61 -7.42 -1.80
C ALA A 33 -24.09 -6.92 -0.44
N ASP A 34 -24.45 -7.59 0.66
CA ASP A 34 -23.87 -7.26 1.97
C ASP A 34 -22.46 -7.85 2.11
N GLN A 35 -21.47 -6.98 2.38
CA GLN A 35 -20.05 -7.29 2.56
C GLN A 35 -19.33 -7.91 1.35
N GLY A 36 -19.58 -7.35 0.16
CA GLY A 36 -18.87 -7.72 -1.06
C GLY A 36 -17.39 -7.31 -1.06
N PRO A 37 -16.58 -7.87 -1.97
CA PRO A 37 -15.17 -7.50 -2.10
C PRO A 37 -15.02 -6.08 -2.65
N SER A 38 -13.86 -5.45 -2.42
CA SER A 38 -13.56 -4.11 -2.92
C SER A 38 -13.13 -4.12 -4.39
N TYR A 39 -13.60 -3.13 -5.14
CA TYR A 39 -13.29 -2.91 -6.55
C TYR A 39 -12.72 -1.52 -6.78
N CYS A 40 -11.95 -1.34 -7.86
CA CYS A 40 -11.80 -0.01 -8.44
C CYS A 40 -13.10 0.37 -9.17
N HIS A 41 -13.36 1.67 -9.34
CA HIS A 41 -14.57 2.16 -10.02
C HIS A 41 -14.82 1.50 -11.39
N GLU A 42 -13.76 1.33 -12.20
CA GLU A 42 -13.86 0.71 -13.53
C GLU A 42 -14.34 -0.74 -13.47
N CYS A 43 -13.83 -1.53 -12.51
CA CYS A 43 -14.25 -2.92 -12.32
C CYS A 43 -15.65 -3.02 -11.71
N ALA A 44 -15.99 -2.12 -10.77
CA ALA A 44 -17.32 -2.05 -10.20
C ALA A 44 -18.38 -1.78 -11.27
N MET A 45 -18.16 -0.77 -12.12
CA MET A 45 -19.04 -0.45 -13.24
C MET A 45 -19.18 -1.61 -14.24
N LYS A 46 -18.08 -2.30 -14.56
CA LYS A 46 -18.14 -3.51 -15.41
C LYS A 46 -18.98 -4.62 -14.78
N ALA A 47 -18.93 -4.78 -13.47
CA ALA A 47 -19.69 -5.80 -12.76
C ALA A 47 -21.20 -5.46 -12.74
N VAL A 48 -21.57 -4.20 -12.48
CA VAL A 48 -22.97 -3.73 -12.57
C VAL A 48 -23.52 -3.92 -13.98
N ASN A 49 -22.77 -3.53 -15.02
CA ASN A 49 -23.19 -3.71 -16.42
C ASN A 49 -23.32 -5.19 -16.84
N ALA A 50 -22.81 -6.12 -16.04
CA ALA A 50 -22.92 -7.56 -16.24
C ALA A 50 -23.94 -8.19 -15.28
N ASP A 51 -24.82 -7.38 -14.68
CA ASP A 51 -25.87 -7.78 -13.75
C ASP A 51 -25.35 -8.53 -12.50
N ARG A 52 -24.09 -8.29 -12.10
CA ARG A 52 -23.50 -8.83 -10.86
C ARG A 52 -23.74 -7.96 -9.62
N GLY A 53 -24.43 -6.83 -9.80
CA GLY A 53 -24.79 -5.87 -8.76
C GLY A 53 -25.75 -4.83 -9.34
N GLU A 54 -26.54 -4.19 -8.48
CA GLU A 54 -27.57 -3.23 -8.91
C GLU A 54 -27.00 -1.82 -9.10
N PHE A 55 -26.03 -1.43 -8.26
CA PHE A 55 -25.36 -0.12 -8.35
C PHE A 55 -23.93 -0.18 -7.79
N VAL A 56 -23.17 0.89 -8.04
CA VAL A 56 -21.82 1.09 -7.47
C VAL A 56 -21.94 2.06 -6.30
N ASP A 57 -21.38 1.68 -5.16
CA ASP A 57 -21.20 2.53 -3.99
C ASP A 57 -19.70 2.69 -3.65
N GLY A 58 -19.36 3.63 -2.78
CA GLY A 58 -17.98 3.91 -2.40
C GLY A 58 -17.38 5.11 -3.14
N GLY A 59 -16.05 5.12 -3.25
CA GLY A 59 -15.31 6.29 -3.75
C GLY A 59 -14.77 7.20 -2.66
N TRP A 60 -14.60 6.67 -1.45
CA TRP A 60 -13.98 7.34 -0.30
C TRP A 60 -13.08 6.36 0.47
N SER A 61 -12.25 6.89 1.37
CA SER A 61 -11.35 6.08 2.19
C SER A 61 -12.11 5.25 3.22
N GLN A 62 -11.60 4.07 3.56
CA GLN A 62 -12.19 3.19 4.57
C GLN A 62 -11.11 2.56 5.44
N ASP A 63 -11.48 2.31 6.68
CA ASP A 63 -10.68 1.50 7.59
C ASP A 63 -10.71 0.05 7.14
N ASN A 64 -9.56 -0.61 7.20
CA ASN A 64 -9.38 -1.98 6.72
C ASN A 64 -8.43 -2.75 7.63
N ASP A 65 -8.71 -4.03 7.81
CA ASP A 65 -7.87 -4.94 8.60
C ASP A 65 -6.62 -5.41 7.82
N GLY A 66 -6.40 -4.90 6.60
CA GLY A 66 -5.20 -5.14 5.83
C GLY A 66 -5.17 -4.36 4.52
N CYS A 67 -4.21 -4.71 3.66
CA CYS A 67 -4.04 -4.06 2.36
C CYS A 67 -5.25 -4.25 1.43
N CYS A 68 -5.80 -3.15 0.91
CA CYS A 68 -6.96 -3.19 0.00
C CYS A 68 -6.55 -3.27 -1.46
N HIS A 69 -7.02 -4.29 -2.18
CA HIS A 69 -6.77 -4.45 -3.62
C HIS A 69 -8.06 -4.75 -4.35
N CYS A 70 -8.18 -4.25 -5.59
CA CYS A 70 -9.32 -4.56 -6.43
C CYS A 70 -9.43 -6.08 -6.62
N HIS A 71 -10.62 -6.62 -6.36
CA HIS A 71 -10.91 -8.04 -6.53
C HIS A 71 -10.57 -8.55 -7.93
N ASP A 72 -11.01 -7.82 -8.96
CA ASP A 72 -10.88 -8.23 -10.36
C ASP A 72 -9.48 -7.96 -10.93
N CYS A 73 -9.01 -6.71 -10.88
CA CYS A 73 -7.77 -6.31 -11.56
C CYS A 73 -6.54 -6.24 -10.66
N ARG A 74 -6.68 -6.56 -9.37
CA ARG A 74 -5.61 -6.61 -8.36
C ARG A 74 -4.85 -5.31 -8.12
N ARG A 75 -5.21 -4.19 -8.76
CA ARG A 75 -4.58 -2.89 -8.46
C ARG A 75 -4.81 -2.50 -7.00
N LEU A 76 -3.79 -1.90 -6.39
CA LEU A 76 -3.88 -1.30 -5.06
C LEU A 76 -5.01 -0.26 -5.00
N LEU A 77 -5.79 -0.30 -3.93
CA LEU A 77 -6.85 0.65 -3.60
C LEU A 77 -6.49 1.39 -2.33
N ASP A 78 -7.08 2.56 -2.13
CA ASP A 78 -6.85 3.35 -0.91
C ASP A 78 -7.41 2.65 0.33
N TYR A 79 -6.69 2.74 1.44
CA TYR A 79 -7.14 2.24 2.73
C TYR A 79 -6.43 2.94 3.90
N THR A 80 -7.12 3.00 5.02
CA THR A 80 -6.57 3.28 6.35
C THR A 80 -6.54 1.97 7.11
N LEU A 81 -5.49 1.69 7.89
CA LEU A 81 -5.45 0.46 8.67
C LEU A 81 -6.25 0.65 9.96
N THR A 82 -7.05 -0.35 10.34
CA THR A 82 -7.55 -0.46 11.71
C THR A 82 -6.38 -0.77 12.66
N ASP A 83 -6.56 -0.62 13.97
CA ASP A 83 -5.57 -1.05 14.97
C ASP A 83 -5.19 -2.53 14.79
N TYR A 84 -6.18 -3.37 14.43
CA TYR A 84 -5.93 -4.77 14.11
C TYR A 84 -5.09 -4.92 12.84
N GLY A 85 -5.45 -4.20 11.76
CA GLY A 85 -4.67 -4.19 10.52
C GLY A 85 -3.24 -3.69 10.72
N VAL A 86 -3.02 -2.66 11.55
CA VAL A 86 -1.67 -2.20 11.94
C VAL A 86 -0.89 -3.32 12.60
N SER A 87 -1.51 -4.10 13.49
CA SER A 87 -0.84 -5.21 14.18
C SER A 87 -0.42 -6.34 13.24
N GLU A 88 -1.29 -6.75 12.33
CA GLU A 88 -1.01 -7.80 11.33
C GLU A 88 0.08 -7.35 10.34
N GLU A 89 -0.03 -6.13 9.81
CA GLU A 89 0.94 -5.56 8.87
C GLU A 89 2.29 -5.32 9.54
N LEU A 90 2.32 -4.91 10.82
CA LEU A 90 3.55 -4.78 11.57
C LEU A 90 4.30 -6.10 11.69
N ASP A 91 3.61 -7.20 12.01
CA ASP A 91 4.21 -8.52 12.12
C ASP A 91 4.68 -9.06 10.76
N HIS A 92 3.90 -8.79 9.70
CA HIS A 92 4.34 -9.01 8.32
C HIS A 92 5.66 -8.27 8.04
N PHE A 93 5.72 -6.95 8.26
CA PHE A 93 6.91 -6.16 7.95
C PHE A 93 8.07 -6.38 8.92
N ARG A 94 7.87 -6.97 10.10
CA ARG A 94 8.97 -7.44 10.94
C ARG A 94 9.66 -8.66 10.34
N SER A 95 8.88 -9.61 9.82
CA SER A 95 9.39 -10.88 9.29
C SER A 95 9.88 -10.80 7.83
N THR A 96 9.25 -9.96 7.02
CA THR A 96 9.59 -9.77 5.60
C THR A 96 11.01 -9.21 5.45
N ARG A 97 11.73 -9.53 4.37
CA ARG A 97 13.00 -8.85 4.04
C ARG A 97 12.75 -7.83 2.93
N LEU A 98 12.94 -6.54 3.23
CA LEU A 98 12.95 -5.49 2.20
C LEU A 98 14.30 -5.54 1.48
N ARG A 99 14.35 -6.30 0.37
CA ARG A 99 15.55 -6.43 -0.48
C ARG A 99 15.48 -5.40 -1.61
N GLY A 100 16.60 -4.76 -1.93
CA GLY A 100 16.66 -3.82 -3.06
C GLY A 100 15.98 -2.47 -2.78
N ALA A 101 15.69 -1.76 -3.87
CA ALA A 101 14.91 -0.53 -3.90
C ALA A 101 13.42 -0.84 -3.66
N LEU A 102 12.71 0.11 -3.04
CA LEU A 102 11.27 0.00 -2.81
C LEU A 102 10.52 0.25 -4.12
N ASP A 103 9.62 -0.67 -4.47
CA ASP A 103 8.56 -0.38 -5.42
C ASP A 103 7.47 0.50 -4.79
N ALA A 104 6.61 1.04 -5.64
CA ALA A 104 5.60 2.02 -5.24
C ALA A 104 4.49 1.45 -4.34
N GLU A 105 4.10 0.19 -4.53
CA GLU A 105 3.07 -0.46 -3.69
C GLU A 105 3.63 -0.75 -2.29
N THR A 106 4.81 -1.34 -2.20
CA THR A 106 5.50 -1.55 -0.92
C THR A 106 5.73 -0.22 -0.18
N ALA A 107 6.07 0.85 -0.90
CA ALA A 107 6.21 2.17 -0.31
C ALA A 107 4.88 2.69 0.26
N TYR A 108 3.78 2.53 -0.47
CA TYR A 108 2.44 2.90 -0.01
C TYR A 108 2.06 2.13 1.26
N HIS A 109 2.25 0.81 1.28
CA HIS A 109 1.93 -0.03 2.45
C HIS A 109 2.71 0.40 3.71
N LEU A 110 4.02 0.67 3.55
CA LEU A 110 4.85 1.17 4.64
C LEU A 110 4.44 2.56 5.11
N ALA A 111 3.97 3.43 4.20
CA ALA A 111 3.47 4.76 4.57
C ALA A 111 2.22 4.64 5.45
N ARG A 112 1.21 3.88 4.99
CA ARG A 112 -0.02 3.62 5.76
C ARG A 112 0.30 3.03 7.14
N LEU A 113 1.22 2.07 7.23
CA LEU A 113 1.63 1.51 8.51
C LEU A 113 2.31 2.55 9.43
N LEU A 114 3.22 3.37 8.88
CA LEU A 114 3.96 4.35 9.68
C LEU A 114 3.09 5.52 10.14
N GLU A 115 2.02 5.89 9.45
CA GLU A 115 1.12 6.99 9.85
C GLU A 115 0.52 6.79 11.25
N HIS A 116 0.24 5.55 11.65
CA HIS A 116 -0.36 5.21 12.94
C HIS A 116 0.64 5.14 14.11
N TYR A 117 1.86 5.68 13.95
CA TYR A 117 2.91 5.53 14.98
C TYR A 117 2.60 6.21 16.31
N SER A 118 1.75 7.25 16.32
CA SER A 118 1.33 7.96 17.53
C SER A 118 0.49 7.06 18.43
N GLU A 119 -0.37 6.27 17.80
CA GLU A 119 -1.28 5.30 18.40
C GLU A 119 -0.55 3.99 18.71
N HIS A 120 0.42 3.61 17.87
CA HIS A 120 1.19 2.36 17.95
C HIS A 120 2.71 2.60 17.99
N PRO A 121 3.31 2.90 19.16
CA PRO A 121 4.74 3.20 19.28
C PRO A 121 5.67 2.09 18.77
N GLU A 122 5.24 0.83 18.81
CA GLU A 122 5.94 -0.36 18.34
C GLU A 122 6.21 -0.35 16.83
N VAL A 123 5.45 0.42 16.06
CA VAL A 123 5.66 0.64 14.62
C VAL A 123 7.02 1.31 14.38
N LYS A 124 7.54 2.08 15.33
CA LYS A 124 8.89 2.67 15.22
C LYS A 124 10.00 1.61 15.13
N ALA A 125 9.75 0.37 15.55
CA ALA A 125 10.72 -0.72 15.48
C ALA A 125 11.12 -1.07 14.03
N ILE A 126 10.24 -0.85 13.05
CA ILE A 126 10.55 -1.11 11.64
C ILE A 126 11.29 0.06 10.96
N LEU A 127 11.33 1.24 11.57
CA LEU A 127 11.93 2.44 10.98
C LEU A 127 13.39 2.28 10.54
N PRO A 128 14.30 1.61 11.30
CA PRO A 128 15.66 1.37 10.84
C PRO A 128 15.72 0.54 9.54
N LYS A 129 14.75 -0.38 9.36
CA LYS A 129 14.63 -1.21 8.16
C LYS A 129 14.12 -0.41 6.98
N VAL A 130 13.10 0.43 7.21
CA VAL A 130 12.56 1.37 6.21
C VAL A 130 13.64 2.34 5.73
N ARG A 131 14.39 2.97 6.66
CA ARG A 131 15.51 3.87 6.34
C ARG A 131 16.55 3.22 5.43
N ARG A 132 16.94 1.97 5.72
CA ARG A 132 17.87 1.21 4.88
C ARG A 132 17.32 0.95 3.49
N ALA A 133 16.01 0.74 3.35
CA ALA A 133 15.36 0.54 2.07
C ALA A 133 15.30 1.84 1.26
N LEU A 134 14.86 2.94 1.87
CA LEU A 134 14.84 4.27 1.27
C LEU A 134 16.22 4.70 0.73
N ALA A 135 17.28 4.48 1.52
CA ALA A 135 18.65 4.82 1.10
C ALA A 135 19.10 4.09 -0.18
N ARG A 136 18.61 2.87 -0.42
CA ARG A 136 18.89 2.10 -1.65
C ARG A 136 18.04 2.57 -2.83
N THR A 137 16.82 3.04 -2.59
CA THR A 137 15.96 3.58 -3.64
C THR A 137 16.53 4.87 -4.24
N GLU A 138 17.15 5.72 -3.42
CA GLU A 138 17.76 6.99 -3.87
C GLU A 138 19.09 6.81 -4.61
N HIS A 139 19.76 5.68 -4.38
CA HIS A 139 21.00 5.31 -5.05
C HIS A 139 20.80 3.98 -5.75
N PRO A 140 20.02 3.93 -6.86
CA PRO A 140 19.92 2.73 -7.66
C PRO A 140 21.33 2.40 -8.14
N THR A 141 21.95 1.38 -7.55
CA THR A 141 23.27 0.94 -7.99
C THR A 141 23.12 0.49 -9.43
N SER A 142 23.78 1.21 -10.33
CA SER A 142 24.06 0.73 -11.68
C SER A 142 24.94 -0.51 -11.54
N HIS A 143 24.31 -1.68 -11.49
CA HIS A 143 25.01 -2.96 -11.61
C HIS A 143 24.45 -3.68 -12.84
N GLY A 144 25.17 -3.48 -13.95
CA GLY A 144 24.89 -4.08 -15.25
C GLY A 144 25.63 -3.41 -16.41
N ALA A 145 26.92 -3.08 -16.26
CA ALA A 145 27.78 -2.69 -17.37
C ALA A 145 29.10 -3.48 -17.32
N GLY A 146 29.41 -4.19 -18.42
CA GLY A 146 30.64 -4.96 -18.68
C GLY A 146 30.58 -6.38 -18.11
N VAL A 147 30.91 -7.47 -18.81
CA VAL A 147 31.95 -7.76 -19.82
C VAL A 147 31.48 -9.04 -20.58
N SER A 148 31.79 -9.40 -21.83
CA SER A 148 32.96 -9.16 -22.69
C SER A 148 32.62 -9.36 -24.17
N ASP A 149 33.38 -8.68 -25.03
CA ASP A 149 33.62 -9.06 -26.42
C ASP A 149 34.10 -10.52 -26.56
N GLU A 150 33.54 -11.23 -27.55
CA GLU A 150 34.24 -12.18 -28.42
C GLU A 150 33.76 -11.99 -29.86
#